data_AF-A0A9R1TKU0-F1
#
_entry.id   AF-A0A9R1TKU0-F1
#
_cell.length_a   1.000
_cell.length_b   1.000
_cell.length_c   1.000
_cell.angle_alpha   90.00
_cell.angle_beta   90.00
_cell.angle_gamma   90.00
#
_symmetry.space_group_name_H-M   'P 1'
#
loop_
_entity.id
_entity.type
_entity.pdbx_description
1 polymer ?
#
loop_
_entity_poly.entity_id
_entity_poly.type
_entity_poly.pdbx_seq_one_letter_code
_entity_poly.pdbx_strand_id
1 'polypeptide(L)'
;MSDTPWLVPGNPQLFGFHQWTEARRRGKKYDQGQPRKSVRCLVKEEDYQAPLAMTDIDPGYFIDLTGRPIREKFSGRRYVEQARQVLRARLLAGFYRDDCMRIDRQFAEERRRFANIEKKNRQYVAAFEDYLSKDHESSMNILAEADREGKKTNALVGTRDQLSKDYGQIRLEVYQLEEMWRLAKACYDFVNKISTKSRGSVLSVAIAEGKNKKSPKIEDTRDELMGLIEGFERDTEHLGSPEILLTDPRDLSKEFSSMELRNLDAMIHLESLAGPLQEMASSMRRAQENVQKEIGYIEENLKNLQSRIEQSEERAHRLEKYTDYLLHRVFRDLVCSDSVLQLRVFIEDTYESCINRNDTSLDSYTMMIIIEKTYEHLNMTLDNLPPDVVRLCEKEGFTQEMRILREAQEAAKKFALMHRLLDALRRIMEPTVKKPRPKPLPRSHITRRTRSSSSRVVGRKSRALAFFTNKCESDIHLLEELNTTEMSPENKPGGAEIIEENYADCREKMS
;
A
#
# COMPACT_ATOMS: atom_id res chain seq x y z
N MET A 1 24.13 43.39 -26.12
CA MET A 1 25.46 42.98 -25.62
C MET A 1 25.20 42.18 -24.37
N SER A 2 25.06 40.88 -24.54
CA SER A 2 24.52 39.93 -23.57
C SER A 2 25.52 38.79 -23.48
N ASP A 3 26.28 38.82 -22.39
CA ASP A 3 27.35 37.89 -22.09
C ASP A 3 26.80 36.50 -21.75
N THR A 4 27.12 35.53 -22.60
CA THR A 4 27.00 34.11 -22.29
C THR A 4 28.35 33.64 -21.74
N PRO A 5 28.38 33.03 -20.55
CA PRO A 5 29.58 32.39 -20.01
C PRO A 5 29.74 31.03 -20.69
N TRP A 6 30.99 30.57 -20.86
CA TRP A 6 31.40 29.24 -21.33
C TRP A 6 31.64 29.06 -22.84
N LEU A 7 32.65 29.74 -23.37
CA LEU A 7 33.51 29.14 -24.40
C LEU A 7 34.57 28.26 -23.71
N VAL A 8 34.69 27.00 -24.14
CA VAL A 8 35.84 26.13 -23.85
C VAL A 8 36.71 26.03 -25.11
N PRO A 9 37.97 26.50 -25.11
CA PRO A 9 38.95 26.23 -26.16
C PRO A 9 39.54 24.82 -26.06
N GLY A 10 39.83 24.21 -27.22
CA GLY A 10 40.15 22.79 -27.39
C GLY A 10 41.56 22.32 -27.01
N ASN A 11 41.98 22.45 -25.74
CA ASN A 11 43.14 21.68 -25.26
C ASN A 11 43.12 21.36 -23.74
N PRO A 12 42.98 20.09 -23.33
CA PRO A 12 42.81 19.69 -21.92
C PRO A 12 44.10 19.72 -21.08
N GLN A 13 45.29 19.86 -21.68
CA GLN A 13 46.56 19.97 -20.93
C GLN A 13 46.81 21.36 -20.32
N LEU A 14 46.09 22.39 -20.76
CA LEU A 14 46.21 23.76 -20.24
C LEU A 14 45.34 24.02 -19.01
N PHE A 15 44.41 23.13 -18.67
CA PHE A 15 43.45 23.30 -17.56
C PHE A 15 44.13 23.31 -16.18
N GLY A 16 45.12 22.44 -15.96
CA GLY A 16 45.85 22.39 -14.70
C GLY A 16 46.68 23.64 -14.44
N PHE A 17 47.28 24.22 -15.49
CA PHE A 17 48.11 25.42 -15.38
C PHE A 17 47.27 26.70 -15.29
N HIS A 18 46.12 26.76 -15.98
CA HIS A 18 45.22 27.91 -15.95
C HIS A 18 44.43 27.99 -14.64
N GLN A 19 43.99 26.85 -14.06
CA GLN A 19 43.35 26.83 -12.74
C GLN A 19 44.34 27.14 -11.62
N TRP A 20 45.59 26.68 -11.73
CA TRP A 20 46.65 27.03 -10.77
C TRP A 20 47.03 28.53 -10.82
N THR A 21 47.06 29.13 -12.01
CA THR A 21 47.33 30.58 -12.18
C THR A 21 46.13 31.47 -11.85
N GLU A 22 44.90 31.01 -12.09
CA GLU A 22 43.65 31.65 -11.66
C GLU A 22 43.51 31.64 -10.13
N ALA A 23 43.78 30.51 -9.45
CA ALA A 23 43.76 30.42 -7.99
C ALA A 23 44.77 31.38 -7.34
N ARG A 24 45.94 31.57 -7.98
CA ARG A 24 46.98 32.52 -7.54
C ARG A 24 46.62 33.99 -7.82
N ARG A 25 45.81 34.28 -8.84
CA ARG A 25 45.29 35.63 -9.12
C ARG A 25 44.07 35.99 -8.25
N ARG A 26 43.20 35.04 -7.94
CA ARG A 26 42.03 35.22 -7.07
C ARG A 26 42.42 35.45 -5.59
N GLY A 27 43.59 34.96 -5.16
CA GLY A 27 44.14 35.27 -3.84
C GLY A 27 44.74 36.68 -3.67
N LYS A 28 44.66 37.57 -4.68
CA LYS A 28 45.31 38.91 -4.66
C LYS A 28 44.35 40.11 -4.74
N LYS A 29 43.03 39.92 -4.74
CA LYS A 29 42.06 41.03 -4.72
C LYS A 29 41.04 40.77 -3.61
N TYR A 30 40.82 41.79 -2.78
CA TYR A 30 40.01 41.84 -1.54
C TYR A 30 40.72 41.33 -0.27
N ASP A 31 41.49 42.20 0.40
CA ASP A 31 40.94 43.08 1.44
C ASP A 31 42.01 44.10 1.90
N GLN A 32 41.78 45.37 1.58
CA GLN A 32 42.40 46.50 2.26
C GLN A 32 41.41 46.95 3.34
N GLY A 33 41.81 46.90 4.61
CA GLY A 33 41.09 47.58 5.70
C GLY A 33 40.85 46.75 6.94
N GLN A 34 41.87 46.67 7.80
CA GLN A 34 41.87 46.62 9.28
C GLN A 34 42.95 45.66 9.80
N PRO A 35 43.74 46.05 10.81
CA PRO A 35 44.84 45.24 11.31
C PRO A 35 44.28 44.09 12.15
N ARG A 36 44.03 42.95 11.50
CA ARG A 36 43.77 41.71 12.22
C ARG A 36 45.07 41.26 12.85
N LYS A 37 45.15 41.38 14.18
CA LYS A 37 46.18 40.77 15.03
C LYS A 37 46.48 39.39 14.47
N SER A 38 47.76 39.15 14.16
CA SER A 38 48.24 37.84 13.74
C SER A 38 47.75 36.82 14.75
N VAL A 39 46.77 36.00 14.37
CA VAL A 39 46.53 34.74 15.05
C VAL A 39 47.75 33.91 14.70
N ARG A 40 48.76 34.07 15.55
CA ARG A 40 49.89 33.17 15.70
C ARG A 40 49.25 31.79 15.72
N CYS A 41 49.41 31.04 14.63
CA CYS A 41 49.06 29.64 14.62
C CYS A 41 49.90 29.03 15.72
N LEU A 42 49.29 28.86 16.90
CA LEU A 42 49.78 27.97 17.93
C LEU A 42 49.62 26.57 17.34
N VAL A 43 50.52 26.23 16.42
CA VAL A 43 51.08 24.89 16.39
C VAL A 43 51.58 24.74 17.82
N LYS A 44 50.88 23.97 18.64
CA LYS A 44 51.47 23.49 19.88
C LYS A 44 52.82 22.95 19.45
N GLU A 45 53.90 23.50 19.98
CA GLU A 45 55.22 22.92 19.85
C GLU A 45 55.07 21.50 20.42
N GLU A 46 54.75 20.53 19.56
CA GLU A 46 54.99 19.14 19.89
C GLU A 46 56.48 19.08 20.09
N ASP A 47 56.87 18.74 21.31
CA ASP A 47 58.24 18.62 21.76
C ASP A 47 59.05 18.01 20.63
N TYR A 48 59.91 18.84 20.01
CA TYR A 48 60.82 18.39 18.96
C TYR A 48 61.80 17.46 19.65
N GLN A 49 61.42 16.20 19.83
CA GLN A 49 62.32 15.17 20.28
C GLN A 49 63.39 15.09 19.20
N ALA A 50 64.58 15.57 19.55
CA ALA A 50 65.75 15.42 18.71
C ALA A 50 65.78 13.97 18.23
N PRO A 51 65.97 13.72 16.91
CA PRO A 51 65.95 12.36 16.39
C PRO A 51 66.94 11.53 17.21
N LEU A 52 66.46 10.48 17.89
CA LEU A 52 67.29 9.62 18.73
C LEU A 52 68.54 9.22 17.94
N ALA A 53 69.71 9.63 18.42
CA ALA A 53 70.97 9.20 17.84
C ALA A 53 71.23 7.75 18.28
N MET A 54 71.90 6.97 17.44
CA MET A 54 72.27 5.58 17.78
C MET A 54 73.09 5.47 19.08
N THR A 55 73.76 6.55 19.49
CA THR A 55 74.47 6.69 20.76
C THR A 55 73.57 6.78 21.98
N ASP A 56 72.30 7.17 21.81
CA ASP A 56 71.35 7.38 22.92
C ASP A 56 70.67 6.07 23.34
N ILE A 57 70.63 5.08 22.44
CA ILE A 57 70.09 3.72 22.68
C ILE A 57 71.20 2.79 23.19
N ASP A 58 72.43 2.96 22.70
CA ASP A 58 73.61 2.22 23.12
C ASP A 58 74.87 3.12 23.11
N PRO A 59 75.35 3.60 24.27
CA PRO A 59 76.52 4.47 24.35
C PRO A 59 77.83 3.74 24.00
N GLY A 60 77.84 2.41 23.93
CA GLY A 60 79.00 1.57 23.57
C GLY A 60 79.11 1.25 22.08
N TYR A 61 78.11 1.60 21.26
CA TYR A 61 78.01 1.16 19.86
C TYR A 61 79.25 1.46 19.02
N PHE A 62 79.85 2.64 19.17
CA PHE A 62 81.06 3.02 18.44
C PHE A 62 82.35 2.44 19.05
N ILE A 63 82.34 2.07 20.33
CA ILE A 63 83.48 1.48 21.05
C ILE A 63 83.64 0.01 20.64
N ASP A 64 82.54 -0.72 20.46
CA ASP A 64 82.55 -2.13 20.02
C ASP A 64 82.93 -2.31 18.53
N LEU A 65 82.82 -1.23 17.74
CA LEU A 65 83.22 -1.18 16.33
C LEU A 65 84.70 -0.79 16.14
N THR A 66 85.32 -0.14 17.13
CA THR A 66 86.77 0.20 17.10
C THR A 66 87.63 -1.03 17.34
N GLY A 67 87.88 -1.80 16.27
CA GLY A 67 88.78 -2.96 16.31
C GLY A 67 88.37 -4.12 15.41
N ARG A 68 87.14 -4.13 14.89
CA ARG A 68 86.70 -5.14 13.90
C ARG A 68 86.95 -4.60 12.49
N PRO A 69 87.77 -5.26 11.64
CA PRO A 69 87.86 -4.86 10.25
C PRO A 69 86.48 -5.05 9.60
N ILE A 70 85.89 -3.97 9.11
CA ILE A 70 84.67 -4.02 8.29
C ILE A 70 85.05 -4.80 7.02
N ARG A 71 84.77 -6.11 7.02
CA ARG A 71 85.13 -7.01 5.92
C ARG A 71 84.33 -6.72 4.63
N GLU A 72 83.28 -5.93 4.73
CA GLU A 72 82.49 -5.52 3.58
C GLU A 72 83.12 -4.29 2.91
N LYS A 73 83.61 -4.47 1.68
CA LYS A 73 84.01 -3.37 0.81
C LYS A 73 82.79 -2.45 0.61
N PHE A 74 82.89 -1.17 0.99
CA PHE A 74 81.85 -0.18 0.74
C PHE A 74 81.52 -0.15 -0.75
N SER A 75 80.39 -0.74 -1.13
CA SER A 75 79.92 -0.71 -2.50
C SER A 75 78.92 0.43 -2.63
N GLY A 76 79.32 1.51 -3.32
CA GLY A 76 78.43 2.65 -3.56
C GLY A 76 77.09 2.24 -4.20
N ARG A 77 77.07 1.16 -4.98
CA ARG A 77 75.84 0.57 -5.54
C ARG A 77 74.86 0.06 -4.47
N ARG A 78 75.33 -0.67 -3.43
CA ARG A 78 74.45 -1.13 -2.34
C ARG A 78 73.97 0.03 -1.49
N TYR A 79 74.81 1.03 -1.23
CA TYR A 79 74.42 2.23 -0.49
C TYR A 79 73.32 3.00 -1.23
N VAL A 80 73.47 3.23 -2.54
CA VAL A 80 72.45 3.89 -3.36
C VAL A 80 71.16 3.07 -3.39
N GLU A 81 71.23 1.74 -3.46
CA GLU A 81 70.05 0.88 -3.43
C GLU A 81 69.34 0.92 -2.06
N GLN A 82 70.08 0.86 -0.95
CA GLN A 82 69.53 1.01 0.40
C GLN A 82 68.92 2.40 0.61
N ALA A 83 69.57 3.47 0.15
CA ALA A 83 69.03 4.82 0.21
C ALA A 83 67.73 4.94 -0.60
N ARG A 84 67.66 4.32 -1.79
CA ARG A 84 66.42 4.24 -2.59
C ARG A 84 65.33 3.45 -1.88
N GLN A 85 65.67 2.34 -1.22
CA GLN A 85 64.72 1.54 -0.45
C GLN A 85 64.16 2.32 0.75
N VAL A 86 65.01 3.03 1.49
CA VAL A 86 64.59 3.90 2.61
C VAL A 86 63.70 5.03 2.10
N LEU A 87 64.05 5.68 0.98
CA LEU A 87 63.21 6.72 0.38
C LEU A 87 61.85 6.18 -0.08
N ARG A 88 61.82 5.01 -0.72
CA ARG A 88 60.57 4.32 -1.10
C ARG A 88 59.72 3.99 0.13
N ALA A 89 60.33 3.46 1.18
CA ALA A 89 59.63 3.15 2.42
C ALA A 89 59.06 4.40 3.09
N ARG A 90 59.81 5.52 3.11
CA ARG A 90 59.33 6.81 3.62
C ARG A 90 58.18 7.38 2.80
N LEU A 91 58.25 7.29 1.47
CA LEU A 91 57.16 7.71 0.58
C LEU A 91 55.90 6.87 0.82
N LEU A 92 56.03 5.54 0.90
CA LEU A 92 54.92 4.65 1.22
C LEU A 92 54.32 4.94 2.60
N ALA A 93 55.16 5.13 3.62
CA ALA A 93 54.70 5.52 4.94
C ALA A 93 53.98 6.88 4.94
N GLY A 94 54.43 7.83 4.10
CA GLY A 94 53.74 9.09 3.85
C GLY A 94 52.34 8.88 3.25
N PHE A 95 52.23 8.09 2.19
CA PHE A 95 50.93 7.76 1.58
C PHE A 95 49.97 7.10 2.57
N TYR A 96 50.43 6.13 3.36
CA TYR A 96 49.59 5.49 4.37
C TYR A 96 49.15 6.46 5.46
N ARG A 97 50.01 7.40 5.87
CA ARG A 97 49.64 8.46 6.85
C ARG A 97 48.59 9.39 6.28
N ASP A 98 48.72 9.81 5.02
CA ASP A 98 47.74 10.66 4.34
C ASP A 98 46.39 9.95 4.19
N ASP A 99 46.40 8.65 3.87
CA ASP A 99 45.19 7.83 3.84
C ASP A 99 44.54 7.70 5.23
N CYS A 100 45.32 7.48 6.29
CA CYS A 100 44.80 7.47 7.66
C CYS A 100 44.16 8.82 8.01
N MET A 101 44.82 9.93 7.71
CA MET A 101 44.29 11.27 7.96
C MET A 101 42.99 11.54 7.20
N ARG A 102 42.88 11.07 5.95
CA ARG A 102 41.65 11.17 5.15
C ARG A 102 40.50 10.37 5.79
N ILE A 103 40.78 9.14 6.19
CA ILE A 103 39.82 8.26 6.85
C ILE A 103 39.34 8.87 8.17
N ASP A 104 40.25 9.38 9.01
CA ASP A 104 39.92 10.03 10.28
C ASP A 104 39.03 11.27 10.08
N ARG A 105 39.31 12.07 9.05
CA ARG A 105 38.49 13.22 8.70
C ARG A 105 37.08 12.79 8.29
N GLN A 106 36.96 11.76 7.45
CA GLN A 106 35.66 11.24 7.05
C GLN A 106 34.89 10.69 8.25
N PHE A 107 35.52 9.91 9.12
CA PHE A 107 34.90 9.42 10.35
C PHE A 107 34.42 10.55 11.26
N ALA A 108 35.18 11.63 11.38
CA ALA A 108 34.77 12.79 12.17
C ALA A 108 33.53 13.48 11.57
N GLU A 109 33.47 13.61 10.24
CA GLU A 109 32.31 14.16 9.54
C GLU A 109 31.07 13.26 9.67
N GLU A 110 31.22 11.95 9.53
CA GLU A 110 30.15 10.97 9.71
C GLU A 110 29.62 10.96 11.15
N ARG A 111 30.50 11.00 12.16
CA ARG A 111 30.09 11.11 13.58
C ARG A 111 29.29 12.38 13.85
N ARG A 112 29.67 13.51 13.25
CA ARG A 112 28.91 14.76 13.37
C ARG A 112 27.53 14.65 12.74
N ARG A 113 27.42 14.03 11.56
CA ARG A 113 26.14 13.77 10.90
C ARG A 113 25.25 12.86 11.75
N PHE A 114 25.82 11.77 12.28
CA PHE A 114 25.11 10.84 13.14
C PHE A 114 24.58 11.50 14.41
N ALA A 115 25.42 12.28 15.12
CA ALA A 115 25.00 13.01 16.31
C ALA A 115 23.87 14.02 16.02
N ASN A 116 23.86 14.65 14.84
CA ASN A 116 22.78 15.54 14.43
C ASN A 116 21.48 14.77 14.18
N ILE A 117 21.54 13.60 13.54
CA ILE A 117 20.38 12.73 13.34
C ILE A 117 19.84 12.26 14.69
N GLU A 118 20.70 11.81 15.59
CA GLU A 118 20.32 11.37 16.94
C GLU A 118 19.63 12.49 17.73
N LYS A 119 20.16 13.72 17.65
CA LYS A 119 19.53 14.89 18.27
C LYS A 119 18.13 15.16 17.72
N LYS A 120 17.96 15.10 16.39
CA LYS A 120 16.64 15.28 15.75
C LYS A 120 15.67 14.18 16.16
N ASN A 121 16.13 12.93 16.20
CA ASN A 121 15.29 11.80 16.63
C ASN A 121 14.83 11.97 18.07
N ARG A 122 15.72 12.38 18.99
CA ARG A 122 15.33 12.69 20.36
C ARG A 122 14.29 13.82 20.45
N GLN A 123 14.43 14.86 19.63
CA GLN A 123 13.45 15.94 19.55
C GLN A 123 12.09 15.44 19.05
N TYR A 124 12.09 14.58 18.03
CA TYR A 124 10.84 13.98 17.53
C TYR A 124 10.18 13.11 18.60
N VAL A 125 10.93 12.23 19.27
CA VAL A 125 10.39 11.37 20.33
C VAL A 125 9.78 12.21 21.45
N ALA A 126 10.47 13.24 21.94
CA ALA A 126 9.94 14.13 22.97
C ALA A 126 8.66 14.86 22.51
N ALA A 127 8.64 15.36 21.27
CA ALA A 127 7.46 16.02 20.72
C ALA A 127 6.26 15.05 20.56
N PHE A 128 6.53 13.78 20.22
CA PHE A 128 5.50 12.75 20.15
C PHE A 128 4.96 12.38 21.53
N GLU A 129 5.81 12.25 22.54
CA GLU A 129 5.39 12.00 23.92
C GLU A 129 4.51 13.15 24.45
N ASP A 130 4.94 14.40 24.23
CA ASP A 130 4.16 15.60 24.58
C ASP A 130 2.80 15.66 23.86
N TYR A 131 2.76 15.21 22.60
CA TYR A 131 1.51 15.14 21.84
C TYR A 131 0.58 14.07 22.42
N LEU A 132 1.09 12.87 22.70
CA LEU A 132 0.32 11.78 23.28
C LEU A 132 -0.22 12.12 24.67
N SER A 133 0.56 12.82 25.51
CA SER A 133 0.08 13.23 26.82
C SER A 133 -1.07 14.23 26.73
N LYS A 134 -0.98 15.21 25.82
CA LYS A 134 -2.04 16.21 25.58
C LYS A 134 -3.29 15.58 25.01
N ASP A 135 -3.14 14.66 24.06
CA ASP A 135 -4.26 13.94 23.46
C ASP A 135 -4.97 13.04 24.48
N HIS A 136 -4.20 12.37 25.34
CA HIS A 136 -4.74 11.59 26.44
C HIS A 136 -5.50 12.47 27.45
N GLU A 137 -4.95 13.62 27.84
CA GLU A 137 -5.62 14.57 28.73
C GLU A 137 -6.93 15.10 28.13
N SER A 138 -6.92 15.48 26.85
CA SER A 138 -8.12 15.90 26.12
C SER A 138 -9.16 14.78 26.07
N SER A 139 -8.74 13.55 25.77
CA SER A 139 -9.63 12.39 25.73
C SER A 139 -10.25 12.07 27.09
N MET A 140 -9.48 12.18 28.17
CA MET A 140 -9.99 12.00 29.53
C MET A 140 -10.99 13.09 29.93
N ASN A 141 -10.76 14.34 29.51
CA ASN A 141 -11.71 15.43 29.74
C ASN A 141 -13.05 15.18 29.03
N ILE A 142 -13.01 14.75 27.78
CA ILE A 142 -14.22 14.41 27.00
C ILE A 142 -14.97 13.24 27.66
N LEU A 143 -14.26 12.20 28.11
CA LEU A 143 -14.87 11.08 28.81
C LEU A 143 -15.53 11.52 30.13
N ALA A 144 -14.87 12.37 30.90
CA ALA A 144 -15.43 12.89 32.15
C ALA A 144 -16.67 13.76 31.91
N GLU A 145 -16.71 14.54 30.83
CA GLU A 145 -17.89 15.29 30.41
C GLU A 145 -19.03 14.37 29.97
N ALA A 146 -18.74 13.36 29.16
CA ALA A 146 -19.71 12.36 28.73
C ALA A 146 -20.32 11.61 29.93
N ASP A 147 -19.50 11.20 30.90
CA ASP A 147 -19.98 10.57 32.13
C ASP A 147 -20.84 11.50 32.99
N ARG A 148 -20.48 12.79 33.05
CA ARG A 148 -21.27 13.79 33.79
C ARG A 148 -22.64 13.97 33.15
N GLU A 149 -22.71 14.08 31.82
CA GLU A 149 -23.97 14.14 31.09
C GLU A 149 -24.75 12.82 31.16
N GLY A 150 -24.07 11.68 31.14
CA GLY A 150 -24.66 10.36 31.38
C GLY A 150 -25.36 10.26 32.74
N LYS A 151 -24.75 10.80 33.81
CA LYS A 151 -25.38 10.84 35.13
C LYS A 151 -26.62 11.73 35.16
N LYS A 152 -26.57 12.91 34.54
CA LYS A 152 -27.72 13.83 34.46
C LYS A 152 -28.88 13.21 33.69
N THR A 153 -28.59 12.61 32.54
CA THR A 153 -29.61 11.95 31.70
C THR A 153 -30.22 10.75 32.42
N ASN A 154 -29.42 9.92 33.10
CA ASN A 154 -29.95 8.81 33.91
C ASN A 154 -30.87 9.30 35.04
N ALA A 155 -30.53 10.42 35.71
CA ALA A 155 -31.39 11.00 36.73
C ALA A 155 -32.74 11.48 36.13
N LEU A 156 -32.70 12.15 34.97
CA LEU A 156 -33.90 12.59 34.24
C LEU A 156 -34.74 11.43 33.73
N VAL A 157 -34.12 10.34 33.29
CA VAL A 157 -34.83 9.11 32.90
C VAL A 157 -35.53 8.50 34.11
N GLY A 158 -34.87 8.45 35.27
CA GLY A 158 -35.47 7.98 36.51
C GLY A 158 -36.71 8.79 36.92
N THR A 159 -36.63 10.13 36.86
CA THR A 159 -37.80 10.99 37.17
C THR A 159 -38.91 10.88 36.13
N ARG A 160 -38.57 10.79 34.84
CA ARG A 160 -39.52 10.53 33.75
C ARG A 160 -40.27 9.21 33.98
N ASP A 161 -39.55 8.15 34.34
CA ASP A 161 -40.15 6.82 34.53
C ASP A 161 -41.09 6.80 35.74
N GLN A 162 -40.75 7.53 36.81
CA GLN A 162 -41.65 7.74 37.94
C GLN A 162 -42.91 8.50 37.51
N LEU A 163 -42.76 9.66 36.85
CA LEU A 163 -43.90 10.44 36.35
C LEU A 163 -44.77 9.66 35.36
N SER A 164 -44.16 8.80 34.53
CA SER A 164 -44.89 7.95 33.60
C SER A 164 -45.70 6.87 34.31
N LYS A 165 -45.20 6.34 35.43
CA LYS A 165 -45.96 5.38 36.27
C LYS A 165 -47.14 6.09 36.94
N ASP A 166 -46.90 7.25 37.54
CA ASP A 166 -47.92 8.04 38.21
C ASP A 166 -49.01 8.47 37.22
N TYR A 167 -48.62 8.95 36.03
CA TYR A 167 -49.55 9.28 34.94
C TYR A 167 -50.34 8.05 34.48
N GLY A 168 -49.68 6.91 34.32
CA GLY A 168 -50.34 5.65 33.95
C GLY A 168 -51.39 5.22 34.97
N GLN A 169 -51.11 5.39 36.27
CA GLN A 169 -52.06 5.08 37.34
C GLN A 169 -53.26 6.02 37.32
N ILE A 170 -53.03 7.34 37.28
CA ILE A 170 -54.12 8.34 37.21
C ILE A 170 -54.98 8.10 35.97
N ARG A 171 -54.37 7.75 34.82
CA ARG A 171 -55.09 7.45 33.59
C ARG A 171 -56.00 6.24 33.74
N LEU A 172 -55.54 5.18 34.40
CA LEU A 172 -56.37 4.00 34.67
C LEU A 172 -57.57 4.35 35.57
N GLU A 173 -57.36 5.16 36.60
CA GLU A 173 -58.43 5.63 37.49
C GLU A 173 -59.47 6.45 36.71
N VAL A 174 -59.04 7.34 35.81
CA VAL A 174 -59.95 8.13 34.95
C VAL A 174 -60.76 7.23 34.03
N TYR A 175 -60.15 6.22 33.38
CA TYR A 175 -60.93 5.29 32.54
C TYR A 175 -61.93 4.45 33.32
N GLN A 176 -61.61 4.05 34.55
CA GLN A 176 -62.56 3.32 35.40
C GLN A 176 -63.77 4.19 35.76
N LEU A 177 -63.52 5.43 36.19
CA LEU A 177 -64.58 6.40 36.48
C LEU A 177 -65.41 6.71 35.23
N GLU A 178 -64.74 6.75 34.07
CA GLU A 178 -65.40 7.01 32.81
C GLU A 178 -66.37 5.90 32.43
N GLU A 179 -65.93 4.65 32.51
CA GLU A 179 -66.76 3.50 32.21
C GLU A 179 -67.95 3.41 33.17
N MET A 180 -67.74 3.66 34.47
CA MET A 180 -68.81 3.73 35.47
C MET A 180 -69.85 4.79 35.10
N TRP A 181 -69.41 5.96 34.64
CA TRP A 181 -70.33 7.01 34.23
C TRP A 181 -71.00 6.74 32.88
N ARG A 182 -70.33 6.13 31.90
CA ARG A 182 -70.97 5.68 30.66
C ARG A 182 -72.12 4.73 30.97
N LEU A 183 -71.92 3.79 31.89
CA LEU A 183 -72.96 2.88 32.34
C LEU A 183 -74.12 3.64 33.00
N ALA A 184 -73.81 4.58 33.90
CA ALA A 184 -74.83 5.41 34.54
C ALA A 184 -75.62 6.28 33.53
N LYS A 185 -74.93 6.90 32.57
CA LYS A 185 -75.53 7.68 31.48
C LYS A 185 -76.36 6.82 30.56
N ALA A 186 -75.91 5.63 30.19
CA ALA A 186 -76.67 4.68 29.38
C ALA A 186 -77.97 4.27 30.09
N CYS A 187 -77.92 4.01 31.40
CA CYS A 187 -79.11 3.75 32.21
C CYS A 187 -80.05 4.97 32.25
N TYR A 188 -79.51 6.18 32.45
CA TYR A 188 -80.28 7.43 32.44
C TYR A 188 -80.94 7.71 31.08
N ASP A 189 -80.20 7.58 29.98
CA ASP A 189 -80.70 7.75 28.62
C ASP A 189 -81.73 6.68 28.25
N PHE A 190 -81.55 5.45 28.72
CA PHE A 190 -82.52 4.37 28.53
C PHE A 190 -83.84 4.70 29.24
N VAL A 191 -83.77 5.14 30.50
CA VAL A 191 -84.95 5.58 31.27
C VAL A 191 -85.63 6.78 30.60
N ASN A 192 -84.87 7.75 30.10
CA ASN A 192 -85.40 8.88 29.36
C ASN A 192 -86.02 8.50 28.02
N LYS A 193 -85.43 7.58 27.26
CA LYS A 193 -86.00 7.11 25.99
C LYS A 193 -87.30 6.34 26.18
N ILE A 194 -87.43 5.61 27.28
CA ILE A 194 -88.70 4.96 27.63
C ILE A 194 -89.72 6.01 28.08
N SER A 195 -89.34 6.99 28.90
CA SER A 195 -90.26 8.03 29.38
C SER A 195 -90.76 8.97 28.26
N THR A 196 -89.86 9.41 27.38
CA THR A 196 -90.17 10.41 26.33
C THR A 196 -91.01 9.86 25.18
N LYS A 197 -91.08 8.54 24.95
CA LYS A 197 -91.97 7.96 23.92
C LYS A 197 -93.46 8.00 24.28
N SER A 198 -93.83 8.36 25.52
CA SER A 198 -95.21 8.76 25.84
C SER A 198 -95.58 10.13 25.24
N ARG A 199 -94.61 10.92 24.76
CA ARG A 199 -94.84 12.16 24.01
C ARG A 199 -94.40 11.95 22.56
N GLY A 200 -95.36 12.07 21.65
CA GLY A 200 -95.19 11.70 20.25
C GLY A 200 -94.02 12.38 19.51
N SER A 201 -93.43 11.60 18.62
CA SER A 201 -93.16 11.95 17.23
C SER A 201 -92.06 12.96 16.82
N VAL A 202 -91.28 13.60 17.70
CA VAL A 202 -90.32 14.65 17.19
C VAL A 202 -88.83 14.36 17.37
N LEU A 203 -88.43 13.27 18.04
CA LEU A 203 -87.00 12.99 18.28
C LEU A 203 -86.38 11.96 17.30
N SER A 204 -86.80 11.96 16.03
CA SER A 204 -86.16 11.16 14.97
C SER A 204 -85.08 11.93 14.20
N VAL A 205 -85.03 13.27 14.33
CA VAL A 205 -84.10 14.12 13.55
C VAL A 205 -82.73 14.29 14.22
N ALA A 206 -82.65 14.33 15.55
CA ALA A 206 -81.37 14.56 16.25
C ALA A 206 -80.42 13.35 16.27
N ILE A 207 -80.91 12.13 15.97
CA ILE A 207 -80.09 10.91 15.95
C ILE A 207 -79.30 10.78 14.64
N ALA A 208 -79.67 11.53 13.60
CA ALA A 208 -79.00 11.49 12.29
C ALA A 208 -77.72 12.35 12.24
N GLU A 209 -77.59 13.40 13.06
CA GLU A 209 -76.46 14.34 12.99
C GLU A 209 -75.24 13.92 13.85
N GLY A 210 -75.38 12.93 14.74
CA GLY A 210 -74.31 12.49 15.64
C GLY A 210 -73.33 11.45 15.07
N LYS A 211 -73.62 10.86 13.90
CA LYS A 211 -72.79 9.78 13.31
C LYS A 211 -71.80 10.34 12.28
N ASN A 212 -70.86 11.16 12.74
CA ASN A 212 -69.66 11.46 11.94
C ASN A 212 -68.44 11.81 12.81
N LYS A 213 -68.29 11.16 13.96
CA LYS A 213 -66.96 11.07 14.60
C LYS A 213 -66.33 9.75 14.20
N LYS A 214 -65.51 9.83 13.15
CA LYS A 214 -64.47 8.84 12.86
C LYS A 214 -63.75 8.55 14.18
N SER A 215 -63.62 7.28 14.53
CA SER A 215 -62.63 6.84 15.53
C SER A 215 -61.28 7.44 15.14
N PRO A 216 -60.64 8.27 15.98
CA PRO A 216 -59.31 8.74 15.71
C PRO A 216 -58.40 7.50 15.66
N LYS A 217 -57.53 7.49 14.66
CA LYS A 217 -56.42 6.53 14.61
C LYS A 217 -55.53 6.76 15.82
N ILE A 218 -54.92 5.68 16.28
CA ILE A 218 -54.17 5.49 17.53
C ILE A 218 -52.83 6.26 17.51
N GLU A 219 -52.89 7.58 17.37
CA GLU A 219 -51.73 8.47 17.45
C GLU A 219 -52.20 9.81 18.04
N ASP A 220 -52.39 9.84 19.37
CA ASP A 220 -52.12 10.97 20.30
C ASP A 220 -52.95 10.87 21.59
N THR A 221 -52.43 10.09 22.54
CA THR A 221 -53.08 9.71 23.81
C THR A 221 -53.41 10.84 24.79
N ARG A 222 -52.96 12.07 24.53
CA ARG A 222 -53.18 13.22 25.42
C ARG A 222 -54.51 13.92 25.14
N ASP A 223 -54.89 14.02 23.87
CA ASP A 223 -56.08 14.74 23.43
C ASP A 223 -57.35 13.93 23.68
N GLU A 224 -57.23 12.59 23.74
CA GLU A 224 -58.33 11.70 24.10
C GLU A 224 -58.82 11.89 25.54
N LEU A 225 -57.91 12.06 26.51
CA LEU A 225 -58.28 12.24 27.92
C LEU A 225 -58.91 13.62 28.16
N MET A 226 -58.36 14.66 27.52
CA MET A 226 -58.88 16.03 27.63
C MET A 226 -60.26 16.14 26.97
N GLY A 227 -60.43 15.55 25.79
CA GLY A 227 -61.72 15.48 25.11
C GLY A 227 -62.77 14.64 25.85
N LEU A 228 -62.33 13.67 26.66
CA LEU A 228 -63.19 12.91 27.56
C LEU A 228 -63.70 13.80 28.69
N ILE A 229 -62.81 14.52 29.37
CA ILE A 229 -63.16 15.43 30.48
C ILE A 229 -64.10 16.56 30.00
N GLU A 230 -63.82 17.17 28.86
CA GLU A 230 -64.71 18.18 28.26
C GLU A 230 -66.07 17.61 27.82
N GLY A 231 -66.13 16.31 27.50
CA GLY A 231 -67.37 15.60 27.24
C GLY A 231 -68.20 15.43 28.50
N PHE A 232 -67.55 15.06 29.60
CA PHE A 232 -68.17 14.93 30.92
C PHE A 232 -68.78 16.23 31.41
N GLU A 233 -68.04 17.33 31.37
CA GLU A 233 -68.49 18.62 31.87
C GLU A 233 -69.77 19.07 31.14
N ARG A 234 -69.77 18.98 29.80
CA ARG A 234 -70.96 19.30 28.98
C ARG A 234 -72.14 18.39 29.26
N ASP A 235 -71.91 17.10 29.46
CA ASP A 235 -72.99 16.17 29.75
C ASP A 235 -73.58 16.39 31.15
N THR A 236 -72.77 16.76 32.15
CA THR A 236 -73.28 17.10 33.50
C THR A 236 -74.11 18.38 33.54
N GLU A 237 -73.84 19.35 32.67
CA GLU A 237 -74.65 20.58 32.54
C GLU A 237 -76.03 20.33 31.94
N HIS A 238 -76.21 19.23 31.20
CA HIS A 238 -77.47 18.89 30.50
C HIS A 238 -78.31 17.80 31.19
N LEU A 239 -77.86 17.22 32.30
CA LEU A 239 -78.64 16.23 33.07
C LEU A 239 -79.72 16.91 33.93
N GLY A 240 -80.95 16.98 33.42
CA GLY A 240 -82.16 17.24 34.21
C GLY A 240 -82.63 16.00 34.98
N SER A 241 -83.51 16.16 35.98
CA SER A 241 -84.16 15.00 36.61
C SER A 241 -85.12 14.33 35.62
N PRO A 242 -85.05 13.01 35.42
CA PRO A 242 -85.92 12.32 34.47
C PRO A 242 -87.33 12.22 35.08
N GLU A 243 -88.31 12.91 34.50
CA GLU A 243 -89.72 12.73 34.86
C GLU A 243 -90.17 11.36 34.38
N ILE A 244 -90.30 10.39 35.28
CA ILE A 244 -90.76 9.03 34.96
C ILE A 244 -92.29 9.07 34.86
N LEU A 245 -92.83 8.98 33.63
CA LEU A 245 -94.27 8.93 33.36
C LEU A 245 -94.80 7.49 33.18
N LEU A 246 -94.17 6.50 33.84
CA LEU A 246 -94.61 5.11 33.81
C LEU A 246 -95.45 4.82 35.05
N THR A 247 -96.76 4.95 34.93
CA THR A 247 -97.69 4.76 36.05
C THR A 247 -98.18 3.30 36.17
N ASP A 248 -98.02 2.45 35.14
CA ASP A 248 -98.45 1.02 35.13
C ASP A 248 -97.39 0.07 34.52
N PRO A 249 -97.01 -1.06 35.18
CA PRO A 249 -95.91 -1.94 34.76
C PRO A 249 -96.15 -2.73 33.46
N ARG A 250 -97.39 -2.79 32.94
CA ARG A 250 -97.71 -3.51 31.69
C ARG A 250 -97.24 -2.77 30.45
N ASP A 251 -97.09 -1.45 30.52
CA ASP A 251 -96.66 -0.63 29.39
C ASP A 251 -95.16 -0.78 29.11
N LEU A 252 -94.38 -1.07 30.16
CA LEU A 252 -92.96 -1.41 30.03
C LEU A 252 -92.75 -2.72 29.25
N SER A 253 -93.58 -3.73 29.52
CA SER A 253 -93.51 -5.03 28.80
C SER A 253 -93.81 -4.90 27.30
N LYS A 254 -94.73 -4.01 26.92
CA LYS A 254 -95.04 -3.74 25.50
C LYS A 254 -93.90 -3.04 24.77
N GLU A 255 -93.23 -2.07 25.41
CA GLU A 255 -92.06 -1.42 24.80
C GLU A 255 -90.88 -2.38 24.67
N PHE A 256 -90.68 -3.30 25.64
CA PHE A 256 -89.69 -4.38 25.50
C PHE A 256 -89.98 -5.27 24.30
N SER A 257 -91.23 -5.71 24.10
CA SER A 257 -91.61 -6.52 22.93
C SER A 257 -91.39 -5.77 21.61
N SER A 258 -91.62 -4.46 21.58
CA SER A 258 -91.34 -3.59 20.42
C SER A 258 -89.84 -3.41 20.14
N MET A 259 -89.01 -3.34 21.20
CA MET A 259 -87.56 -3.33 21.06
C MET A 259 -87.01 -4.67 20.56
N GLU A 260 -87.57 -5.78 21.01
CA GLU A 260 -87.21 -7.12 20.53
C GLU A 260 -87.46 -7.24 19.02
N LEU A 261 -88.61 -6.76 18.53
CA LEU A 261 -88.92 -6.76 17.11
C LEU A 261 -87.96 -5.89 16.29
N ARG A 262 -87.61 -4.68 16.77
CA ARG A 262 -86.62 -3.82 16.10
C ARG A 262 -85.21 -4.42 16.11
N ASN A 263 -84.84 -5.10 17.19
CA ASN A 263 -83.55 -5.79 17.28
C ASN A 263 -83.50 -6.98 16.33
N LEU A 264 -84.63 -7.67 16.12
CA LEU A 264 -84.77 -8.71 15.12
C LEU A 264 -84.57 -8.16 13.69
N ASP A 265 -85.21 -7.04 13.35
CA ASP A 265 -85.02 -6.39 12.04
C ASP A 265 -83.54 -5.99 11.80
N ALA A 266 -82.87 -5.45 12.82
CA ALA A 266 -81.44 -5.12 12.74
C ALA A 266 -80.57 -6.37 12.54
N MET A 267 -80.92 -7.49 13.15
CA MET A 267 -80.22 -8.76 13.01
C MET A 267 -80.34 -9.30 11.57
N ILE A 268 -81.53 -9.20 10.96
CA ILE A 268 -81.77 -9.58 9.56
C ILE A 268 -80.91 -8.72 8.62
N HIS A 269 -80.78 -7.42 8.89
CA HIS A 269 -79.91 -6.55 8.10
C HIS A 269 -78.42 -6.90 8.24
N LEU A 270 -77.95 -7.24 9.44
CA LEU A 270 -76.56 -7.70 9.63
C LEU A 270 -76.28 -9.02 8.89
N GLU A 271 -77.25 -9.93 8.89
CA GLU A 271 -77.15 -11.18 8.12
C GLU A 271 -77.06 -10.90 6.61
N SER A 272 -77.84 -9.94 6.10
CA SER A 272 -77.75 -9.52 4.68
C SER A 272 -76.40 -8.92 4.29
N LEU A 273 -75.70 -8.28 5.23
CA LEU A 273 -74.38 -7.67 5.03
C LEU A 273 -73.22 -8.66 5.14
N ALA A 274 -73.47 -9.86 5.67
CA ALA A 274 -72.43 -10.89 5.86
C ALA A 274 -71.81 -11.33 4.53
N GLY A 275 -72.61 -11.45 3.46
CA GLY A 275 -72.14 -11.82 2.12
C GLY A 275 -71.13 -10.82 1.53
N PRO A 276 -71.48 -9.53 1.40
CA PRO A 276 -70.54 -8.50 0.93
C PRO A 276 -69.27 -8.39 1.77
N LEU A 277 -69.36 -8.58 3.09
CA LEU A 277 -68.18 -8.58 3.96
C LEU A 277 -67.26 -9.78 3.70
N GLN A 278 -67.82 -10.96 3.44
CA GLN A 278 -67.05 -12.14 3.08
C GLN A 278 -66.36 -11.96 1.71
N GLU A 279 -67.05 -11.35 0.74
CA GLU A 279 -66.47 -11.01 -0.55
C GLU A 279 -65.30 -10.01 -0.41
N MET A 280 -65.48 -8.95 0.39
CA MET A 280 -64.43 -7.98 0.70
C MET A 280 -63.24 -8.62 1.43
N ALA A 281 -63.49 -9.52 2.38
CA ALA A 281 -62.43 -10.26 3.04
C ALA A 281 -61.65 -11.15 2.06
N SER A 282 -62.35 -11.79 1.11
CA SER A 282 -61.71 -12.63 0.09
C SER A 282 -60.87 -11.81 -0.90
N SER A 283 -61.31 -10.60 -1.27
CA SER A 283 -60.56 -9.73 -2.18
C SER A 283 -59.32 -9.15 -1.49
N MET A 284 -59.43 -8.80 -0.20
CA MET A 284 -58.31 -8.39 0.62
C MET A 284 -57.26 -9.49 0.77
N ARG A 285 -57.66 -10.75 1.01
CA ARG A 285 -56.72 -11.89 1.04
C ARG A 285 -56.00 -12.06 -0.30
N ARG A 286 -56.72 -12.02 -1.41
CA ARG A 286 -56.14 -12.10 -2.76
C ARG A 286 -55.15 -10.95 -3.02
N ALA A 287 -55.47 -9.74 -2.59
CA ALA A 287 -54.55 -8.61 -2.70
C ALA A 287 -53.29 -8.82 -1.84
N GLN A 288 -53.43 -9.33 -0.62
CA GLN A 288 -52.31 -9.64 0.26
C GLN A 288 -51.39 -10.72 -0.32
N GLU A 289 -51.96 -11.78 -0.90
CA GLU A 289 -51.20 -12.84 -1.59
C GLU A 289 -50.43 -12.29 -2.80
N ASN A 290 -51.04 -11.38 -3.58
CA ASN A 290 -50.37 -10.76 -4.71
C ASN A 290 -49.18 -9.89 -4.26
N VAL A 291 -49.36 -9.09 -3.22
CA VAL A 291 -48.26 -8.29 -2.64
C VAL A 291 -47.15 -9.19 -2.11
N GLN A 292 -47.48 -10.31 -1.44
CA GLN A 292 -46.47 -11.27 -0.98
C GLN A 292 -45.68 -11.90 -2.12
N LYS A 293 -46.33 -12.20 -3.26
CA LYS A 293 -45.64 -12.69 -4.48
C LYS A 293 -44.71 -11.63 -5.06
N GLU A 294 -45.14 -10.36 -5.10
CA GLU A 294 -44.30 -9.25 -5.56
C GLU A 294 -43.07 -9.06 -4.67
N ILE A 295 -43.24 -9.14 -3.35
CA ILE A 295 -42.12 -9.11 -2.40
C ILE A 295 -41.14 -10.26 -2.66
N GLY A 296 -41.65 -11.49 -2.82
CA GLY A 296 -40.81 -12.64 -3.14
C GLY A 296 -40.02 -12.47 -4.45
N TYR A 297 -40.66 -11.91 -5.48
CA TYR A 297 -39.98 -11.59 -6.75
C TYR A 297 -38.88 -10.53 -6.59
N ILE A 298 -39.12 -9.49 -5.78
CA ILE A 298 -38.12 -8.48 -5.47
C ILE A 298 -36.94 -9.09 -4.70
N GLU A 299 -37.21 -9.96 -3.73
CA GLU A 299 -36.17 -10.64 -2.96
C GLU A 299 -35.30 -11.56 -3.83
N GLU A 300 -35.90 -12.30 -4.76
CA GLU A 300 -35.17 -13.13 -5.72
C GLU A 300 -34.29 -12.28 -6.64
N ASN A 301 -34.83 -11.17 -7.16
CA ASN A 301 -34.06 -10.23 -7.97
C ASN A 301 -32.89 -9.61 -7.19
N LEU A 302 -33.10 -9.30 -5.91
CA LEU A 302 -32.06 -8.76 -5.05
C LEU A 302 -30.93 -9.77 -4.85
N LYS A 303 -31.25 -11.04 -4.60
CA LYS A 303 -30.27 -12.13 -4.51
C LYS A 303 -29.50 -12.33 -5.83
N ASN A 304 -30.19 -12.27 -6.97
CA ASN A 304 -29.55 -12.38 -8.28
C ASN A 304 -28.57 -11.21 -8.51
N LEU A 305 -29.00 -9.97 -8.24
CA LEU A 305 -28.14 -8.80 -8.36
C LEU A 305 -26.92 -8.88 -7.43
N GLN A 306 -27.08 -9.35 -6.20
CA GLN A 306 -25.96 -9.59 -5.28
C GLN A 306 -24.95 -10.59 -5.84
N SER A 307 -25.41 -11.73 -6.37
CA SER A 307 -24.53 -12.72 -6.98
C SER A 307 -23.81 -12.16 -8.21
N ARG A 308 -24.47 -11.33 -9.03
CA ARG A 308 -23.85 -10.66 -10.18
C ARG A 308 -22.78 -9.65 -9.75
N ILE A 309 -23.00 -8.94 -8.65
CA ILE A 309 -22.01 -8.02 -8.09
C ILE A 309 -20.79 -8.81 -7.63
N GLU A 310 -20.97 -9.87 -6.85
CA GLU A 310 -19.88 -10.71 -6.36
C GLU A 310 -19.04 -11.29 -7.52
N GLN A 311 -19.68 -11.81 -8.57
CA GLN A 311 -18.98 -12.28 -9.77
C GLN A 311 -18.19 -11.16 -10.47
N SER A 312 -18.73 -9.94 -10.49
CA SER A 312 -18.05 -8.79 -11.09
C SER A 312 -16.84 -8.32 -10.28
N GLU A 313 -16.93 -8.36 -8.95
CA GLU A 313 -15.83 -8.05 -8.03
C GLU A 313 -14.72 -9.09 -8.13
N GLU A 314 -15.07 -10.38 -8.17
CA GLU A 314 -14.09 -11.44 -8.36
C GLU A 314 -13.37 -11.31 -9.71
N ARG A 315 -14.12 -11.00 -10.77
CA ARG A 315 -13.52 -10.72 -12.09
C ARG A 315 -12.58 -9.53 -12.05
N ALA A 316 -12.95 -8.44 -11.37
CA ALA A 316 -12.11 -7.27 -11.22
C ALA A 316 -10.79 -7.62 -10.49
N HIS A 317 -10.87 -8.38 -9.39
CA HIS A 317 -9.67 -8.84 -8.66
C HIS A 317 -8.79 -9.78 -9.49
N ARG A 318 -9.36 -10.67 -10.32
CA ARG A 318 -8.59 -11.51 -11.23
C ARG A 318 -7.84 -10.67 -12.27
N LEU A 319 -8.50 -9.66 -12.83
CA LEU A 319 -7.88 -8.74 -13.79
C LEU A 319 -6.78 -7.91 -13.14
N GLU A 320 -6.99 -7.41 -11.92
CA GLU A 320 -5.98 -6.67 -11.16
C GLU A 320 -4.71 -7.49 -10.93
N LYS A 321 -4.86 -8.75 -10.46
CA LYS A 321 -3.73 -9.68 -10.32
C LYS A 321 -3.01 -9.93 -11.64
N TYR A 322 -3.76 -10.04 -12.74
CA TYR A 322 -3.19 -10.21 -14.06
C TYR A 322 -2.42 -8.96 -14.52
N THR A 323 -2.95 -7.76 -14.27
CA THR A 323 -2.26 -6.51 -14.59
C THR A 323 -1.00 -6.33 -13.76
N ASP A 324 -1.03 -6.69 -12.47
CA ASP A 324 0.15 -6.64 -11.61
C ASP A 324 1.24 -7.61 -12.08
N TYR A 325 0.84 -8.83 -12.48
CA TYR A 325 1.74 -9.80 -13.08
C TYR A 325 2.38 -9.23 -14.36
N LEU A 326 1.57 -8.66 -15.25
CA LEU A 326 2.02 -8.11 -16.51
C LEU A 326 3.00 -6.93 -16.29
N LEU A 327 2.68 -6.01 -15.38
CA LEU A 327 3.50 -4.83 -15.08
C LEU A 327 4.80 -5.19 -14.37
N HIS A 328 4.73 -5.99 -13.31
CA HIS A 328 5.88 -6.25 -12.44
C HIS A 328 6.80 -7.35 -12.95
N ARG A 329 6.31 -8.27 -13.78
CA ARG A 329 7.15 -9.30 -14.41
C ARG A 329 7.39 -8.98 -15.87
N VAL A 330 6.38 -9.12 -16.72
CA VAL A 330 6.59 -9.10 -18.18
C VAL A 330 7.15 -7.75 -18.66
N PHE A 331 6.52 -6.64 -18.29
CA PHE A 331 6.99 -5.31 -18.70
C PHE A 331 8.29 -4.91 -18.02
N ARG A 332 8.44 -5.22 -16.73
CA ARG A 332 9.69 -4.94 -16.02
C ARG A 332 10.85 -5.71 -16.62
N ASP A 333 10.66 -6.97 -16.97
CA ASP A 333 11.69 -7.78 -17.62
C ASP A 333 11.98 -7.24 -19.02
N LEU A 334 10.97 -6.80 -19.78
CA LEU A 334 11.18 -6.25 -21.12
C LEU A 334 11.92 -4.90 -21.11
N VAL A 335 11.61 -4.01 -20.18
CA VAL A 335 12.18 -2.65 -20.12
C VAL A 335 13.45 -2.58 -19.26
N CYS A 336 13.51 -3.38 -18.21
CA CYS A 336 14.61 -3.38 -17.22
C CYS A 336 15.48 -4.65 -17.28
N SER A 337 15.35 -5.49 -18.31
CA SER A 337 16.35 -6.55 -18.55
C SER A 337 17.75 -5.93 -18.62
N ASP A 338 18.72 -6.63 -18.03
CA ASP A 338 20.13 -6.25 -18.05
C ASP A 338 20.62 -5.99 -19.48
N SER A 339 20.17 -6.78 -20.46
CA SER A 339 20.54 -6.57 -21.86
C SER A 339 20.00 -5.26 -22.45
N VAL A 340 18.79 -4.85 -22.06
CA VAL A 340 18.13 -3.64 -22.58
C VAL A 340 18.73 -2.40 -21.92
N LEU A 341 19.01 -2.46 -20.62
CA LEU A 341 19.70 -1.40 -19.90
C LEU A 341 21.14 -1.23 -20.40
N GLN A 342 21.87 -2.32 -20.62
CA GLN A 342 23.21 -2.27 -21.22
C GLN A 342 23.16 -1.65 -22.61
N LEU A 343 22.21 -2.07 -23.46
CA LEU A 343 22.04 -1.49 -24.79
C LEU A 343 21.78 0.02 -24.72
N ARG A 344 20.91 0.46 -23.80
CA ARG A 344 20.63 1.88 -23.59
C ARG A 344 21.89 2.65 -23.20
N VAL A 345 22.69 2.14 -22.25
CA VAL A 345 23.95 2.77 -21.84
C VAL A 345 24.92 2.86 -23.01
N PHE A 346 25.03 1.82 -23.84
CA PHE A 346 25.87 1.86 -25.04
C PHE A 346 25.39 2.87 -26.08
N ILE A 347 24.07 2.98 -26.30
CA ILE A 347 23.51 3.98 -27.22
C ILE A 347 23.78 5.39 -26.70
N GLU A 348 23.60 5.63 -25.39
CA GLU A 348 23.90 6.93 -24.77
C GLU A 348 25.40 7.28 -24.88
N ASP A 349 26.30 6.35 -24.56
CA ASP A 349 27.76 6.55 -24.64
C ASP A 349 28.24 6.79 -26.08
N THR A 350 27.72 6.01 -27.04
CA THR A 350 28.07 6.19 -28.46
C THR A 350 27.54 7.50 -29.01
N TYR A 351 26.33 7.91 -28.63
CA TYR A 351 25.77 9.20 -29.02
C TYR A 351 26.59 10.37 -28.45
N GLU A 352 26.96 10.30 -27.16
CA GLU A 352 27.78 11.33 -26.49
C GLU A 352 29.19 11.43 -27.07
N SER A 353 29.80 10.29 -27.39
CA SER A 353 31.15 10.23 -27.93
C SER A 353 31.23 10.67 -29.40
N CYS A 354 30.23 10.35 -30.21
CA CYS A 354 30.30 10.53 -31.67
C CYS A 354 29.55 11.76 -32.20
N ILE A 355 28.49 12.23 -31.52
CA ILE A 355 27.59 13.26 -32.07
C ILE A 355 27.61 14.52 -31.22
N ASN A 356 27.13 14.47 -29.97
CA ASN A 356 27.05 15.63 -29.06
C ASN A 356 26.78 15.18 -27.61
N ARG A 357 27.13 16.02 -26.62
CA ARG A 357 26.68 15.82 -25.23
C ARG A 357 25.15 15.89 -25.17
N ASN A 358 24.52 14.96 -24.46
CA ASN A 358 23.07 14.86 -24.32
C ASN A 358 22.49 16.05 -23.53
N ASP A 359 22.36 17.22 -24.17
CA ASP A 359 21.74 18.41 -23.55
C ASP A 359 20.20 18.34 -23.58
N THR A 360 19.63 17.43 -24.38
CA THR A 360 18.21 17.11 -24.45
C THR A 360 18.01 15.62 -24.17
N SER A 361 17.06 15.27 -23.30
CA SER A 361 16.70 13.88 -23.00
C SER A 361 15.96 13.24 -24.19
N LEU A 362 16.68 12.96 -25.26
CA LEU A 362 16.17 12.21 -26.41
C LEU A 362 15.85 10.76 -25.99
N ASP A 363 14.88 10.16 -26.68
CA ASP A 363 14.56 8.75 -26.49
C ASP A 363 15.65 7.86 -27.13
N SER A 364 15.92 6.69 -26.55
CA SER A 364 16.99 5.78 -27.01
C SER A 364 16.80 5.37 -28.48
N TYR A 365 15.56 5.22 -28.93
CA TYR A 365 15.26 4.97 -30.34
C TYR A 365 15.66 6.14 -31.24
N THR A 366 15.38 7.37 -30.82
CA THR A 366 15.74 8.56 -31.59
C THR A 366 17.26 8.75 -31.64
N MET A 367 17.99 8.48 -30.56
CA MET A 367 19.46 8.46 -30.54
C MET A 367 20.01 7.45 -31.55
N MET A 368 19.44 6.24 -31.60
CA MET A 368 19.85 5.19 -32.53
C MET A 368 19.67 5.61 -34.00
N ILE A 369 18.53 6.22 -34.36
CA ILE A 369 18.31 6.73 -35.73
C ILE A 369 19.34 7.80 -36.10
N ILE A 370 19.69 8.69 -35.16
CA ILE A 370 20.66 9.74 -35.44
C ILE A 370 22.05 9.13 -35.63
N ILE A 371 22.45 8.15 -34.80
CA ILE A 371 23.70 7.40 -34.96
C ILE A 371 23.73 6.70 -36.33
N GLU A 372 22.64 6.05 -36.73
CA GLU A 372 22.55 5.38 -38.03
C GLU A 372 22.74 6.37 -39.18
N LYS A 373 22.05 7.52 -39.13
CA LYS A 373 22.17 8.56 -40.17
C LYS A 373 23.56 9.19 -40.23
N THR A 374 24.22 9.41 -39.09
CA THR A 374 25.59 9.95 -39.08
C THR A 374 26.59 8.91 -39.55
N TYR A 375 26.40 7.63 -39.21
CA TYR A 375 27.19 6.54 -39.74
C TYR A 375 27.05 6.40 -41.25
N GLU A 376 25.82 6.42 -41.78
CA GLU A 376 25.57 6.43 -43.22
C GLU A 376 26.22 7.64 -43.90
N HIS A 377 26.09 8.83 -43.32
CA HIS A 377 26.73 10.03 -43.86
C HIS A 377 28.26 9.88 -43.91
N LEU A 378 28.88 9.37 -42.84
CA LEU A 378 30.32 9.14 -42.79
C LEU A 378 30.76 8.09 -43.82
N ASN A 379 30.02 7.00 -44.00
CA ASN A 379 30.31 6.02 -45.04
C ASN A 379 30.22 6.61 -46.44
N MET A 380 29.17 7.39 -46.71
CA MET A 380 29.06 8.12 -47.98
C MET A 380 30.23 9.08 -48.19
N THR A 381 30.74 9.72 -47.13
CA THR A 381 31.95 10.54 -47.27
C THR A 381 33.19 9.69 -47.53
N LEU A 382 33.35 8.55 -46.85
CA LEU A 382 34.47 7.61 -47.05
C LEU A 382 34.54 7.09 -48.49
N ASP A 383 33.40 6.73 -49.07
CA ASP A 383 33.33 6.22 -50.45
C ASP A 383 33.70 7.29 -51.50
N ASN A 384 33.58 8.57 -51.14
CA ASN A 384 33.91 9.69 -52.02
C ASN A 384 35.37 10.17 -51.87
N LEU A 385 36.22 9.54 -51.04
CA LEU A 385 37.61 9.96 -50.88
C LEU A 385 38.51 9.55 -52.07
N PRO A 386 39.47 10.41 -52.47
CA PRO A 386 40.48 10.04 -53.45
C PRO A 386 41.39 8.90 -52.98
N PRO A 387 41.79 7.97 -53.87
CA PRO A 387 42.55 6.76 -53.51
C PRO A 387 43.95 7.05 -52.94
N ASP A 388 44.53 8.22 -53.24
CA ASP A 388 45.85 8.62 -52.73
C ASP A 388 45.80 8.97 -51.23
N VAL A 389 44.71 9.59 -50.78
CA VAL A 389 44.48 9.91 -49.37
C VAL A 389 44.19 8.62 -48.59
N VAL A 390 43.41 7.71 -49.18
CA VAL A 390 43.12 6.39 -48.59
C VAL A 390 44.41 5.61 -48.31
N ARG A 391 45.33 5.54 -49.28
CA ARG A 391 46.61 4.82 -49.09
C ARG A 391 47.51 5.41 -48.02
N LEU A 392 47.46 6.72 -47.80
CA LEU A 392 48.23 7.39 -46.75
C LEU A 392 47.61 7.12 -45.37
N CYS A 393 46.28 7.25 -45.27
CA CYS A 393 45.52 6.94 -44.07
C CYS A 393 45.61 5.45 -43.70
N GLU A 394 45.61 4.52 -44.66
CA GLU A 394 45.82 3.10 -44.41
C GLU A 394 47.18 2.84 -43.76
N LYS A 395 48.25 3.43 -44.29
CA LYS A 395 49.60 3.27 -43.73
C LYS A 395 49.68 3.81 -42.31
N GLU A 396 49.15 5.01 -42.07
CA GLU A 396 49.12 5.61 -40.74
C GLU A 396 48.23 4.81 -39.78
N GLY A 397 47.06 4.37 -40.24
CA GLY A 397 46.14 3.49 -39.51
C GLY A 397 46.81 2.18 -39.10
N PHE A 398 47.45 1.47 -40.04
CA PHE A 398 48.20 0.24 -39.72
C PHE A 398 49.30 0.50 -38.67
N THR A 399 50.01 1.63 -38.74
CA THR A 399 51.03 1.93 -37.71
C THR A 399 50.42 2.20 -36.33
N GLN A 400 49.28 2.90 -36.27
CA GLN A 400 48.58 3.19 -35.03
C GLN A 400 47.92 1.94 -34.44
N GLU A 401 47.25 1.12 -35.25
CA GLU A 401 46.69 -0.17 -34.83
C GLU A 401 47.77 -1.11 -34.32
N MET A 402 48.90 -1.22 -35.02
CA MET A 402 50.03 -2.03 -34.56
C MET A 402 50.61 -1.53 -33.23
N ARG A 403 50.55 -0.22 -32.97
CA ARG A 403 50.96 0.36 -31.69
C ARG A 403 49.95 0.02 -30.58
N ILE A 404 48.66 0.21 -30.83
CA ILE A 404 47.59 -0.11 -29.87
C ILE A 404 47.59 -1.61 -29.55
N LEU A 405 47.80 -2.48 -30.54
CA LEU A 405 47.89 -3.93 -30.36
C LEU A 405 49.07 -4.34 -29.48
N ARG A 406 50.23 -3.68 -29.63
CA ARG A 406 51.37 -3.88 -28.74
C ARG A 406 51.09 -3.43 -27.32
N GLU A 407 50.53 -2.24 -27.16
CA GLU A 407 50.16 -1.69 -25.84
C GLU A 407 49.12 -2.58 -25.13
N ALA A 408 48.12 -3.08 -25.86
CA ALA A 408 47.12 -4.02 -25.36
C ALA A 408 47.73 -5.38 -24.97
N GLN A 409 48.64 -5.94 -25.79
CA GLN A 409 49.36 -7.17 -25.45
C GLN A 409 50.23 -7.00 -24.19
N GLU A 410 50.89 -5.86 -24.03
CA GLU A 410 51.66 -5.55 -22.83
C GLU A 410 50.76 -5.40 -21.60
N ALA A 411 49.62 -4.72 -21.72
CA ALA A 411 48.63 -4.61 -20.67
C ALA A 411 48.09 -6.00 -20.27
N ALA A 412 47.71 -6.85 -21.24
CA ALA A 412 47.24 -8.21 -20.98
C ALA A 412 48.29 -9.08 -20.26
N LYS A 413 49.57 -8.96 -20.64
CA LYS A 413 50.66 -9.64 -19.93
C LYS A 413 50.79 -9.14 -18.48
N LYS A 414 50.68 -7.83 -18.25
CA LYS A 414 50.70 -7.23 -16.90
C LYS A 414 49.51 -7.69 -16.06
N PHE A 415 48.30 -7.72 -16.62
CA PHE A 415 47.10 -8.22 -15.94
C PHE A 415 47.20 -9.72 -15.61
N ALA A 416 47.67 -10.55 -16.53
CA ALA A 416 47.86 -11.98 -16.28
C ALA A 416 48.89 -12.23 -15.16
N LEU A 417 49.95 -11.42 -15.10
CA LEU A 417 50.94 -11.46 -14.02
C LEU A 417 50.29 -11.04 -12.69
N MET A 418 49.53 -9.95 -12.68
CA MET A 418 48.81 -9.47 -11.50
C MET A 418 47.85 -10.53 -10.94
N HIS A 419 47.03 -11.16 -11.80
CA HIS A 419 46.13 -12.23 -11.37
C HIS A 419 46.88 -13.43 -10.79
N ARG A 420 48.00 -13.84 -11.40
CA ARG A 420 48.85 -14.91 -10.85
C ARG A 420 49.41 -14.57 -9.46
N LEU A 421 49.84 -13.32 -9.27
CA LEU A 421 50.31 -12.84 -7.97
C LEU A 421 49.18 -12.81 -6.94
N LEU A 422 47.99 -12.33 -7.31
CA LEU A 422 46.82 -12.36 -6.45
C LEU A 422 46.41 -13.78 -6.07
N ASP A 423 46.43 -14.73 -7.01
CA ASP A 423 46.13 -16.15 -6.72
C ASP A 423 47.20 -16.80 -5.84
N ALA A 424 48.46 -16.39 -5.97
CA ALA A 424 49.52 -16.84 -5.07
C ALA A 424 49.35 -16.27 -3.66
N LEU A 425 49.01 -14.99 -3.54
CA LEU A 425 48.71 -14.34 -2.27
C LEU A 425 47.48 -14.95 -1.60
N ARG A 426 46.40 -15.19 -2.36
CA ARG A 426 45.21 -15.91 -1.88
C ARG A 426 45.57 -17.29 -1.36
N ARG A 427 46.38 -18.06 -2.09
CA ARG A 427 46.89 -19.38 -1.63
C ARG A 427 47.76 -19.31 -0.38
N ILE A 428 48.49 -18.22 -0.15
CA ILE A 428 49.31 -18.02 1.06
C ILE A 428 48.44 -17.59 2.25
N MET A 429 47.37 -16.83 1.99
CA MET A 429 46.45 -16.30 3.00
C MET A 429 45.34 -17.29 3.39
N GLU A 430 45.01 -18.25 2.53
CA GLU A 430 44.09 -19.34 2.87
C GLU A 430 44.72 -20.23 3.97
N PRO A 431 44.04 -20.43 5.11
CA PRO A 431 44.57 -21.26 6.18
C PRO A 431 44.74 -22.70 5.67
N THR A 432 45.96 -23.22 5.77
CA THR A 432 46.30 -24.56 5.29
C THR A 432 45.48 -25.60 6.05
N VAL A 433 44.40 -26.11 5.45
CA VAL A 433 43.72 -27.30 5.97
C VAL A 433 44.75 -28.44 5.93
N LYS A 434 45.07 -28.99 7.11
CA LYS A 434 45.99 -30.12 7.26
C LYS A 434 45.46 -31.30 6.44
N LYS A 435 45.96 -31.48 5.22
CA LYS A 435 45.66 -32.68 4.44
C LYS A 435 46.20 -33.88 5.21
N PRO A 436 45.40 -34.94 5.45
CA PRO A 436 45.92 -36.16 6.05
C PRO A 436 47.06 -36.69 5.18
N ARG A 437 48.13 -37.19 5.83
CA ARG A 437 49.29 -37.77 5.14
C ARG A 437 48.80 -38.80 4.12
N PRO A 438 49.26 -38.76 2.85
CA PRO A 438 49.00 -39.85 1.93
C PRO A 438 49.56 -41.13 2.54
N LYS A 439 48.73 -42.18 2.65
CA LYS A 439 49.22 -43.52 2.99
C LYS A 439 50.28 -43.91 1.95
N PRO A 440 51.39 -44.55 2.33
CA PRO A 440 52.39 -44.99 1.36
C PRO A 440 51.75 -45.96 0.38
N LEU A 441 51.62 -45.53 -0.88
CA LEU A 441 51.29 -46.44 -1.97
C LEU A 441 52.48 -47.38 -2.17
N PRO A 442 52.25 -48.70 -2.33
CA PRO A 442 53.29 -49.63 -2.72
C PRO A 442 53.92 -49.17 -4.04
N ARG A 443 55.25 -49.28 -4.15
CA ARG A 443 55.95 -49.15 -5.44
C ARG A 443 55.32 -50.14 -6.43
N SER A 444 54.54 -49.62 -7.36
CA SER A 444 54.15 -50.33 -8.57
C SER A 444 54.78 -49.64 -9.78
N HIS A 445 55.04 -50.48 -10.77
CA HIS A 445 55.96 -50.30 -11.87
C HIS A 445 55.73 -49.05 -12.72
N ILE A 446 56.82 -48.56 -13.32
CA ILE A 446 56.81 -47.62 -14.43
C ILE A 446 55.97 -48.23 -15.56
N THR A 447 54.70 -47.85 -15.66
CA THR A 447 53.94 -47.98 -16.90
C THR A 447 54.31 -46.80 -17.78
N ARG A 448 54.97 -47.07 -18.91
CA ARG A 448 55.16 -46.11 -20.00
C ARG A 448 53.82 -45.42 -20.28
N ARG A 449 53.76 -44.10 -20.10
CA ARG A 449 52.62 -43.29 -20.58
C ARG A 449 52.53 -43.46 -22.09
N THR A 450 51.61 -44.29 -22.55
CA THR A 450 51.05 -44.17 -23.89
C THR A 450 50.42 -42.77 -23.97
N ARG A 451 50.82 -41.98 -24.97
CA ARG A 451 50.12 -40.75 -25.35
C ARG A 451 48.66 -41.13 -25.61
N SER A 452 47.77 -40.82 -24.67
CA SER A 452 46.35 -40.74 -24.96
C SER A 452 46.18 -39.50 -25.83
N SER A 453 46.09 -39.70 -27.14
CA SER A 453 45.38 -38.76 -28.00
C SER A 453 43.95 -38.71 -27.49
N SER A 454 43.63 -37.72 -26.66
CA SER A 454 42.23 -37.32 -26.48
C SER A 454 41.79 -36.69 -27.80
N SER A 455 41.45 -37.53 -28.77
CA SER A 455 40.50 -37.13 -29.80
C SER A 455 39.20 -36.86 -29.07
N ARG A 456 39.01 -35.62 -28.61
CA ARG A 456 37.68 -35.07 -28.52
C ARG A 456 37.17 -35.02 -29.96
N VAL A 457 36.60 -36.14 -30.39
CA VAL A 457 35.57 -36.13 -31.43
C VAL A 457 34.39 -35.44 -30.76
N VAL A 458 34.44 -34.10 -30.75
CA VAL A 458 33.24 -33.30 -30.63
C VAL A 458 32.42 -33.71 -31.84
N GLY A 459 31.31 -34.38 -31.60
CA GLY A 459 30.30 -34.60 -32.63
C GLY A 459 29.97 -33.26 -33.26
N ARG A 460 30.41 -33.05 -34.51
CA ARG A 460 30.14 -31.84 -35.30
C ARG A 460 28.65 -31.59 -35.56
N LYS A 461 27.74 -32.45 -35.06
CA LYS A 461 26.30 -32.33 -35.25
C LYS A 461 25.54 -31.65 -34.10
N SER A 462 26.19 -31.32 -32.98
CA SER A 462 25.49 -30.68 -31.83
C SER A 462 25.88 -29.21 -31.61
N ARG A 463 26.78 -28.64 -32.43
CA ARG A 463 27.23 -27.25 -32.30
C ARG A 463 26.65 -26.29 -33.34
N ALA A 464 25.91 -26.78 -34.33
CA ALA A 464 25.30 -25.95 -35.37
C ALA A 464 23.84 -25.55 -35.09
N LEU A 465 23.24 -25.99 -33.98
CA LEU A 465 21.82 -25.69 -33.66
C LEU A 465 21.61 -24.97 -32.33
N ALA A 466 22.67 -24.70 -31.56
CA ALA A 466 22.57 -23.96 -30.29
C ALA A 466 22.86 -22.46 -30.42
N PHE A 467 22.94 -21.93 -31.66
CA PHE A 467 23.26 -20.52 -31.89
C PHE A 467 22.04 -19.63 -32.17
N PHE A 468 20.82 -20.18 -32.29
CA PHE A 468 19.63 -19.37 -32.63
C PHE A 468 18.30 -19.77 -31.96
N THR A 469 18.28 -20.61 -30.92
CA THR A 469 17.02 -20.88 -30.21
C THR A 469 17.20 -20.85 -28.70
N ASN A 470 16.92 -19.70 -28.09
CA ASN A 470 16.44 -19.66 -26.72
C ASN A 470 15.02 -20.23 -26.73
N LYS A 471 14.88 -21.54 -26.54
CA LYS A 471 13.62 -22.14 -26.11
C LYS A 471 13.88 -22.76 -24.75
N CYS A 472 13.36 -22.11 -23.71
CA CYS A 472 13.28 -22.68 -22.37
C CYS A 472 12.22 -23.79 -22.39
N GLU A 473 12.59 -24.99 -21.94
CA GLU A 473 11.66 -26.13 -21.77
C GLU A 473 10.67 -25.92 -20.60
N SER A 474 10.75 -24.80 -19.88
CA SER A 474 9.93 -24.50 -18.69
C SER A 474 8.55 -23.88 -18.99
N ASP A 475 8.29 -23.42 -20.22
CA ASP A 475 7.06 -22.66 -20.51
C ASP A 475 5.95 -23.52 -21.16
N ILE A 476 6.24 -24.79 -21.48
CA ILE A 476 5.28 -25.68 -22.13
C ILE A 476 4.30 -26.30 -21.10
N HIS A 477 4.73 -26.51 -19.85
CA HIS A 477 3.89 -27.16 -18.84
C HIS A 477 2.86 -26.24 -18.16
N LEU A 478 2.99 -24.91 -18.26
CA LEU A 478 2.03 -23.97 -17.66
C LEU A 478 0.96 -23.46 -18.64
N LEU A 479 1.18 -23.62 -19.96
CA LEU A 479 0.20 -23.24 -20.98
C LEU A 479 -0.75 -24.38 -21.36
N GLU A 480 -0.45 -25.61 -20.96
CA GLU A 480 -1.32 -26.77 -21.17
C GLU A 480 -2.38 -26.92 -20.07
N GLU A 481 -2.13 -26.42 -18.85
CA GLU A 481 -3.10 -26.43 -17.73
C GLU A 481 -4.12 -25.28 -17.81
N LEU A 482 -3.89 -24.24 -18.61
CA LEU A 482 -4.80 -23.09 -18.76
C LEU A 482 -5.68 -23.15 -20.01
N ASN A 483 -5.40 -24.05 -20.96
CA ASN A 483 -6.18 -24.22 -22.18
C ASN A 483 -7.29 -25.30 -22.09
N THR A 484 -7.44 -25.98 -20.94
CA THR A 484 -8.50 -27.00 -20.76
C THR A 484 -9.82 -26.45 -20.18
N THR A 485 -9.96 -25.13 -20.04
CA THR A 485 -11.19 -24.53 -19.46
C THR A 485 -11.71 -23.33 -20.23
N GLU A 486 -11.71 -23.41 -21.57
CA GLU A 486 -12.55 -22.57 -22.43
C GLU A 486 -13.37 -23.45 -23.37
N MET A 487 -14.47 -23.98 -22.86
CA MET A 487 -15.63 -24.36 -23.68
C MET A 487 -16.85 -23.68 -23.09
N SER A 488 -17.22 -22.53 -23.68
CA SER A 488 -18.46 -21.84 -23.36
C SER A 488 -19.67 -22.62 -23.92
N PRO A 489 -20.83 -22.59 -23.24
CA PRO A 489 -21.95 -23.47 -23.55
C PRO A 489 -22.96 -22.79 -24.48
N GLU A 490 -22.93 -23.09 -25.77
CA GLU A 490 -24.05 -22.80 -26.67
C GLU A 490 -24.24 -23.93 -27.69
N ASN A 491 -25.10 -24.89 -27.33
CA ASN A 491 -26.14 -25.49 -28.18
C ASN A 491 -26.64 -26.80 -27.54
N LYS A 492 -27.84 -26.75 -26.94
CA LYS A 492 -28.67 -27.94 -26.74
C LYS A 492 -29.83 -27.89 -27.74
N PRO A 493 -30.09 -28.99 -28.45
CA PRO A 493 -31.45 -29.39 -28.76
C PRO A 493 -31.81 -30.66 -27.98
N GLY A 494 -32.96 -30.59 -27.30
CA GLY A 494 -33.97 -31.65 -27.21
C GLY A 494 -33.58 -33.05 -26.70
N GLY A 495 -34.03 -33.35 -25.48
CA GLY A 495 -34.85 -34.52 -25.18
C GLY A 495 -34.21 -35.92 -25.17
N ALA A 496 -34.09 -36.51 -23.99
CA ALA A 496 -34.70 -37.81 -23.68
C ALA A 496 -34.56 -38.16 -22.19
N GLU A 497 -35.68 -38.63 -21.68
CA GLU A 497 -36.05 -39.20 -20.39
C GLU A 497 -35.16 -40.32 -19.81
N ILE A 498 -35.08 -40.30 -18.45
CA ILE A 498 -35.25 -41.41 -17.48
C ILE A 498 -34.18 -42.54 -17.48
N ILE A 499 -33.52 -42.75 -16.34
CA ILE A 499 -33.73 -43.88 -15.39
C ILE A 499 -32.85 -43.65 -14.15
N GLU A 500 -33.46 -43.92 -13.00
CA GLU A 500 -32.94 -43.94 -11.63
C GLU A 500 -31.65 -44.76 -11.46
N GLU A 501 -30.82 -44.41 -10.48
CA GLU A 501 -30.55 -45.35 -9.37
C GLU A 501 -29.85 -44.66 -8.19
N ASN A 502 -30.49 -44.85 -7.04
CA ASN A 502 -30.04 -44.60 -5.69
C ASN A 502 -28.62 -45.11 -5.43
N TYR A 503 -27.81 -44.37 -4.68
CA TYR A 503 -27.17 -44.93 -3.47
C TYR A 503 -26.94 -43.81 -2.46
N ALA A 504 -27.69 -43.91 -1.37
CA ALA A 504 -27.55 -43.11 -0.19
C ALA A 504 -26.33 -43.58 0.63
N ASP A 505 -25.69 -42.61 1.26
CA ASP A 505 -25.32 -42.62 2.68
C ASP A 505 -24.24 -43.61 3.15
N CYS A 506 -23.08 -43.07 3.54
CA CYS A 506 -22.37 -43.52 4.74
C CYS A 506 -21.35 -42.46 5.22
N ARG A 507 -21.78 -41.74 6.27
CA ARG A 507 -21.16 -41.79 7.61
C ARG A 507 -19.81 -41.08 7.86
N GLU A 508 -19.94 -39.97 8.58
CA GLU A 508 -19.22 -39.58 9.81
C GLU A 508 -17.87 -40.24 10.18
N LYS A 509 -16.93 -39.33 10.51
CA LYS A 509 -16.00 -39.30 11.66
C LYS A 509 -14.71 -40.13 11.63
N MET A 510 -13.67 -39.45 12.14
CA MET A 510 -12.34 -39.86 12.62
C MET A 510 -11.25 -40.05 11.56
N SER A 511 -10.39 -39.04 11.35
CA SER A 511 -9.21 -38.82 12.21
C SER A 511 -8.62 -37.43 12.02
#